data_AF-A0A919BR69-F1
#
_entry.id   AF-A0A919BR69-F1
#
_cell.length_a   1.000
_cell.length_b   1.000
_cell.length_c   1.000
_cell.angle_alpha   90.00
_cell.angle_beta   90.00
_cell.angle_gamma   90.00
#
_symmetry.space_group_name_H-M   'P 1'
#
loop_
_entity.id
_entity.type
_entity.pdbx_description
1 polymer ?
#
loop_
_entity_poly.entity_id
_entity_poly.type
_entity_poly.pdbx_seq_one_letter_code
_entity_poly.pdbx_strand_id
1 'polypeptide(L)'
;MERITEDQVNRLVRFVRDRIPDSASLQGEARRAATALRLAADRQIFAVRFHRTPPPADGATTDVAAAAWNLLVALAGIWHDHPEFPADAAKETFEFDCDAPL
;
A
#
# COMPACT_ATOMS: atom_id res chain seq x y z
N MET A 1 18.27 -7.83 0.08
CA MET A 1 16.95 -7.17 0.04
C MET A 1 16.82 -6.31 1.29
N GLU A 2 16.73 -5.00 1.14
CA GLU A 2 16.57 -4.08 2.27
C GLU A 2 15.16 -4.27 2.85
N ARG A 3 15.05 -4.53 4.15
CA ARG A 3 13.76 -4.81 4.79
C ARG A 3 13.07 -3.47 5.05
N ILE A 4 11.86 -3.27 4.51
CA ILE A 4 11.03 -2.08 4.77
C ILE A 4 10.99 -1.85 6.29
N THR A 5 11.14 -0.61 6.75
CA THR A 5 11.09 -0.25 8.18
C THR A 5 9.66 0.06 8.63
N GLU A 6 9.37 -0.04 9.93
CA GLU A 6 8.01 0.21 10.43
C GLU A 6 7.64 1.69 10.25
N ASP A 7 8.63 2.56 10.35
CA ASP A 7 8.52 3.98 10.05
C ASP A 7 8.14 4.24 8.59
N GLN A 8 8.79 3.57 7.62
CA GLN A 8 8.39 3.65 6.20
C GLN A 8 6.94 3.21 5.99
N VAL A 9 6.52 2.12 6.63
CA VAL A 9 5.12 1.66 6.56
C VAL A 9 4.17 2.70 7.12
N ASN A 10 4.44 3.23 8.32
CA ASN A 10 3.56 4.20 8.95
C ASN A 10 3.46 5.51 8.16
N ARG A 11 4.55 5.97 7.55
CA ARG A 11 4.56 7.16 6.69
C ARG A 11 3.74 6.96 5.42
N LEU A 12 3.92 5.84 4.72
CA LEU A 12 3.15 5.54 3.51
C LEU A 12 1.66 5.33 3.81
N VAL A 13 1.35 4.58 4.88
CA VAL A 13 -0.02 4.36 5.36
C VAL A 13 -0.73 5.68 5.67
N ARG A 14 -0.06 6.56 6.41
CA ARG A 14 -0.62 7.87 6.76
C ARG A 14 -0.89 8.69 5.50
N PHE A 15 0.09 8.77 4.61
CA PHE A 15 -0.06 9.48 3.35
C PHE A 15 -1.26 8.99 2.53
N VAL A 16 -1.40 7.67 2.34
CA VAL A 16 -2.55 7.11 1.59
C VAL A 16 -3.88 7.40 2.29
N ARG A 17 -3.96 7.20 3.61
CA ARG A 17 -5.21 7.42 4.36
C ARG A 17 -5.67 8.87 4.35
N ASP A 18 -4.74 9.81 4.44
CA ASP A 18 -5.02 11.25 4.43
C ASP A 18 -5.48 11.76 3.05
N ARG A 19 -5.39 10.93 2.00
CA ARG A 19 -5.81 11.28 0.64
C ARG A 19 -7.07 10.60 0.18
N ILE A 20 -7.52 9.55 0.87
CA ILE A 20 -8.81 8.94 0.57
C ILE A 20 -9.89 9.65 1.41
N PRO A 21 -10.79 10.42 0.76
CA PRO A 21 -11.81 11.19 1.47
C PRO A 21 -12.70 10.30 2.31
N ASP A 22 -13.25 10.86 3.38
CA ASP A 22 -14.22 10.14 4.19
C ASP A 22 -15.49 9.83 3.39
N SER A 23 -15.82 8.55 3.27
CA SER A 23 -17.00 8.13 2.51
C SER A 23 -18.30 8.55 3.21
N ALA A 24 -18.26 8.90 4.50
CA ALA A 24 -19.42 9.43 5.21
C ALA A 24 -19.90 10.78 4.65
N SER A 25 -18.98 11.62 4.15
CA SER A 25 -19.28 12.94 3.60
C SER A 25 -19.59 12.95 2.10
N LEU A 26 -19.52 11.81 1.43
CA LEU A 26 -19.75 11.68 -0.02
C LEU A 26 -21.11 11.06 -0.33
N GLN A 27 -21.60 11.27 -1.55
CA GLN A 27 -22.84 10.68 -2.06
C GLN A 27 -22.64 9.93 -3.39
N GLY A 28 -23.62 9.09 -3.73
CA GLY A 28 -23.68 8.40 -5.02
C GLY A 28 -22.42 7.59 -5.34
N GLU A 29 -21.91 7.78 -6.55
CA GLU A 29 -20.75 7.05 -7.06
C GLU A 29 -19.44 7.44 -6.36
N ALA A 30 -19.26 8.72 -6.02
CA ALA A 30 -18.09 9.19 -5.27
C ALA A 30 -17.96 8.46 -3.92
N ARG A 31 -19.07 8.22 -3.23
CA ARG A 31 -19.10 7.44 -1.98
C ARG A 31 -18.65 6.00 -2.18
N ARG A 32 -19.12 5.35 -3.26
CA ARG A 32 -18.78 3.95 -3.58
C ARG A 32 -17.30 3.83 -3.93
N ALA A 33 -16.79 4.75 -4.76
CA ALA A 33 -15.38 4.82 -5.13
C ALA A 33 -14.49 5.03 -3.90
N ALA A 34 -14.79 6.01 -3.05
CA ALA A 34 -14.01 6.27 -1.83
C ALA A 34 -14.04 5.07 -0.86
N THR A 35 -15.19 4.40 -0.71
CA THR A 35 -15.32 3.19 0.11
C THR A 35 -14.48 2.04 -0.46
N ALA A 36 -14.55 1.81 -1.76
CA ALA A 36 -13.79 0.76 -2.43
C ALA A 36 -12.28 1.01 -2.32
N LEU A 37 -11.85 2.27 -2.50
CA LEU A 37 -10.45 2.67 -2.39
C LEU A 37 -9.92 2.50 -0.97
N ARG A 38 -10.70 2.89 0.05
CA ARG A 38 -10.38 2.65 1.47
C ARG A 38 -10.26 1.16 1.76
N LEU A 39 -11.20 0.34 1.30
CA LEU A 39 -11.17 -1.10 1.50
C LEU A 39 -9.94 -1.74 0.85
N ALA A 40 -9.58 -1.31 -0.37
CA ALA A 40 -8.40 -1.79 -1.07
C ALA A 40 -7.12 -1.41 -0.30
N ALA A 41 -6.98 -0.14 0.11
CA ALA A 41 -5.86 0.33 0.90
C ALA A 41 -5.74 -0.44 2.22
N ASP A 42 -6.83 -0.57 2.99
CA ASP A 42 -6.81 -1.25 4.29
C ASP A 42 -6.41 -2.72 4.19
N ARG A 43 -6.82 -3.42 3.12
CA ARG A 43 -6.37 -4.80 2.86
C ARG A 43 -4.86 -4.88 2.64
N GLN A 44 -4.29 -3.98 1.84
CA GLN A 44 -2.84 -3.97 1.61
C GLN A 44 -2.07 -3.59 2.88
N ILE A 45 -2.55 -2.61 3.64
CA ILE A 45 -1.97 -2.19 4.91
C ILE A 45 -1.97 -3.35 5.91
N PHE A 46 -3.08 -4.08 5.99
CA PHE A 46 -3.18 -5.27 6.84
C PHE A 46 -2.18 -6.34 6.43
N ALA A 47 -2.10 -6.68 5.13
CA ALA A 47 -1.17 -7.69 4.63
C ALA A 47 0.30 -7.32 4.93
N VAL A 48 0.70 -6.07 4.68
CA VAL A 48 2.05 -5.56 4.99
C VAL A 48 2.36 -5.69 6.49
N ARG A 49 1.41 -5.34 7.37
CA ARG A 49 1.61 -5.43 8.82
C ARG A 49 1.62 -6.86 9.33
N PHE A 50 0.69 -7.69 8.85
CA PHE A 50 0.54 -9.09 9.27
C PHE A 50 1.79 -9.89 8.94
N HIS A 51 2.28 -9.82 7.70
CA HIS A 51 3.43 -10.58 7.24
C HIS A 51 4.79 -10.02 7.70
N ARG A 52 4.83 -8.84 8.33
CA ARG A 52 6.05 -8.27 8.94
C ARG A 52 6.32 -8.73 10.38
N THR A 53 5.32 -9.25 11.07
CA THR A 53 5.43 -9.74 12.46
C THR A 53 5.99 -11.19 12.41
N PRO A 54 6.96 -11.60 13.26
CA PRO A 54 7.96 -12.62 12.89
C PRO A 54 7.50 -14.08 13.03
N PRO A 55 8.22 -15.02 12.38
CA PRO A 55 8.26 -15.27 10.95
C PRO A 55 7.20 -16.31 10.54
N PRO A 56 6.67 -16.29 9.32
CA PRO A 56 6.13 -17.51 8.73
C PRO A 56 7.31 -18.35 8.23
N ALA A 57 7.27 -19.66 8.42
CA ALA A 57 8.32 -20.60 8.05
C ALA A 57 8.56 -20.72 6.52
N ASP A 58 7.82 -19.99 5.69
CA ASP A 58 7.76 -20.16 4.24
C ASP A 58 7.95 -18.85 3.47
N GLY A 59 8.82 -18.90 2.45
CA GLY A 59 9.13 -17.79 1.54
C GLY A 59 7.91 -17.19 0.83
N ALA A 60 6.86 -17.97 0.57
CA ALA A 60 5.62 -17.51 -0.08
C ALA A 60 4.91 -16.38 0.67
N THR A 61 5.09 -16.27 1.99
CA THR A 61 4.51 -15.18 2.79
C THR A 61 5.26 -13.85 2.67
N THR A 62 6.53 -13.90 2.29
CA THR A 62 7.36 -12.72 2.03
C THR A 62 6.93 -12.07 0.72
N ASP A 63 6.55 -12.88 -0.27
CA ASP A 63 6.05 -12.41 -1.57
C ASP A 63 4.69 -11.71 -1.45
N VAL A 64 3.79 -12.21 -0.60
CA VAL A 64 2.50 -11.55 -0.33
C VAL A 64 2.71 -10.18 0.33
N ALA A 65 3.64 -10.07 1.26
CA ALA A 65 3.97 -8.79 1.92
C ALA A 65 4.53 -7.78 0.91
N ALA A 66 5.42 -8.23 0.03
CA ALA A 66 6.04 -7.42 -1.00
C ALA A 66 5.03 -6.98 -2.07
N ALA A 67 4.16 -7.89 -2.53
CA ALA A 67 3.09 -7.55 -3.47
C ALA A 67 2.11 -6.54 -2.87
N ALA A 68 1.70 -6.73 -1.62
CA ALA A 68 0.84 -5.80 -0.91
C ALA A 68 1.49 -4.41 -0.75
N TRP A 69 2.79 -4.39 -0.45
CA TRP A 69 3.57 -3.17 -0.38
C TRP A 69 3.62 -2.44 -1.72
N ASN A 70 3.99 -3.14 -2.80
CA ASN A 70 4.07 -2.56 -4.14
C ASN A 70 2.71 -2.01 -4.59
N LEU A 71 1.60 -2.70 -4.30
CA LEU A 71 0.26 -2.17 -4.57
C LEU A 71 -0.04 -0.89 -3.77
N LEU A 72 0.43 -0.80 -2.52
CA LEU A 72 0.29 0.41 -1.71
C LEU A 72 1.15 1.57 -2.24
N VAL A 73 2.35 1.27 -2.74
CA VAL A 73 3.23 2.25 -3.42
C VAL A 73 2.58 2.74 -4.71
N ALA A 74 2.06 1.84 -5.56
CA ALA A 74 1.35 2.20 -6.78
C ALA A 74 0.11 3.07 -6.49
N LEU A 75 -0.66 2.74 -5.44
CA LEU A 75 -1.77 3.55 -4.99
C LEU A 75 -1.32 4.95 -4.54
N ALA A 76 -0.24 5.05 -3.78
CA ALA A 76 0.33 6.33 -3.37
C ALA A 76 0.82 7.15 -4.57
N GLY A 77 1.30 6.49 -5.62
CA GLY A 77 1.76 7.10 -6.87
C GLY A 77 0.73 7.95 -7.60
N ILE A 78 -0.57 7.75 -7.33
CA ILE A 78 -1.65 8.64 -7.82
C ILE A 78 -1.43 10.09 -7.36
N TRP A 79 -0.78 10.27 -6.21
CA TRP A 79 -0.45 11.57 -5.62
C TRP A 79 1.05 11.84 -5.63
N HIS A 80 1.79 11.33 -6.62
CA HIS A 80 3.25 11.48 -6.70
C HIS A 80 3.72 12.94 -6.63
N ASP A 81 3.01 13.86 -7.31
CA ASP A 81 3.34 15.29 -7.35
C ASP A 81 2.98 16.03 -6.05
N HIS A 82 2.41 15.35 -5.05
CA HIS A 82 2.05 15.97 -3.78
C HIS A 82 3.31 16.32 -2.97
N PRO A 83 3.44 17.52 -2.39
CA PRO A 83 4.67 17.94 -1.69
C PRO A 83 5.02 17.07 -0.47
N GLU A 84 4.02 16.45 0.15
CA GLU A 84 4.19 15.50 1.26
C GLU A 84 4.39 14.03 0.82
N PHE A 85 4.55 13.76 -0.48
CA PHE A 85 4.75 12.40 -0.98
C PHE A 85 6.02 11.79 -0.35
N PRO A 86 5.91 10.65 0.35
CA PRO A 86 7.05 10.09 1.09
C PRO A 86 7.93 9.27 0.15
N ALA A 87 8.67 9.93 -0.75
CA ALA A 87 9.46 9.27 -1.81
C ALA A 87 10.50 8.27 -1.28
N ASP A 88 10.99 8.46 -0.06
CA ASP A 88 11.91 7.54 0.60
C ASP A 88 11.23 6.27 1.16
N ALA A 89 9.91 6.34 1.40
CA ALA A 89 9.07 5.22 1.80
C ALA A 89 8.29 4.62 0.62
N ALA A 90 7.96 5.38 -0.42
CA ALA A 90 7.23 4.92 -1.60
C ALA A 90 8.16 4.26 -2.62
N LYS A 91 8.99 3.32 -2.17
CA LYS A 91 9.90 2.55 -3.02
C LYS A 91 9.34 1.15 -3.17
N GLU A 92 9.15 0.73 -4.41
CA GLU A 92 8.83 -0.66 -4.70
C GLU A 92 9.96 -1.54 -4.17
N THR A 93 9.57 -2.63 -3.51
CA THR A 93 10.54 -3.61 -2.98
C THR A 93 10.97 -4.62 -4.02
N PHE A 94 10.26 -4.68 -5.15
CA PHE A 94 10.54 -5.50 -6.32
C PHE A 94 10.04 -4.78 -7.57
N GLU A 95 10.79 -4.84 -8.66
CA GLU A 95 10.26 -4.61 -9.99
C GLU A 95 9.24 -5.73 -10.26
N PHE A 96 7.96 -5.38 -10.40
CA PHE A 96 7.00 -6.31 -11.00
C PHE A 96 7.38 -6.40 -12.49
N ASP A 97 8.10 -7.45 -12.86
CA ASP A 97 8.22 -7.83 -14.27
C ASP A 97 6.82 -8.26 -14.74
N CYS A 98 6.06 -7.31 -15.25
CA CYS A 98 4.73 -7.53 -15.85
C CYS A 98 4.79 -8.41 -17.11
N ASP A 99 5.98 -8.82 -17.55
CA ASP A 99 6.24 -9.65 -18.74
C ASP A 99 6.19 -11.16 -18.47
N ALA A 100 5.93 -11.60 -17.23
CA ALA A 100 5.67 -13.00 -16.93
C ALA A 100 4.16 -13.25 -16.78
N PRO A 101 3.44 -13.71 -17.83
CA PRO A 101 2.06 -14.14 -17.67
C PRO A 101 2.01 -15.39 -16.77
N LEU A 102 1.03 -15.38 -15.86
CA LEU A 102 0.63 -16.52 -15.01
C LEU A 102 0.36 -17.80 -15.80
#